data_AF-A0A0H3J190-F1
#
_entry.id   AF-A0A0H3J190-F1
#
_cell.length_a   1.000
_cell.length_b   1.000
_cell.length_c   1.000
_cell.angle_alpha   90.00
_cell.angle_beta   90.00
_cell.angle_gamma   90.00
#
_symmetry.space_group_name_H-M   'P 1'
#
loop_
_entity.id
_entity.type
_entity.pdbx_description
1 polymer ?
#
loop_
_entity_poly.entity_id
_entity_poly.type
_entity_poly.pdbx_seq_one_letter_code
_entity_poly.pdbx_strand_id
1 'polypeptide(L)'
;MLHSHIDSSISYNGFVGHVGGDDFVCIIESSYENCVDICKKFIEIFDKEILSFFNEKDRSNGYLMALDRKGDFDVFGLTSIAIAGIYGIFNDFSSSSEISKDVAVIKKEVKKQKKSAYLIKKLTYIEYLQSCAHST
;
A
#
# COMPACT_ATOMS: atom_id res chain seq x y z
N MET A 1 8.83 -12.95 -2.79
CA MET A 1 8.52 -12.06 -3.93
C MET A 1 8.49 -10.61 -3.50
N LEU A 2 7.54 -10.14 -2.67
CA LEU A 2 7.56 -8.73 -2.21
C LEU A 2 8.87 -8.35 -1.51
N HIS A 3 9.28 -9.08 -0.46
CA HIS A 3 10.49 -8.76 0.32
C HIS A 3 11.75 -8.59 -0.55
N SER A 4 11.96 -9.49 -1.52
CA SER A 4 13.13 -9.45 -2.43
C SER A 4 13.13 -8.27 -3.41
N HIS A 5 11.95 -7.80 -3.83
CA HIS A 5 11.85 -6.61 -4.70
C HIS A 5 11.91 -5.31 -3.92
N ILE A 6 11.39 -5.30 -2.70
CA ILE A 6 11.46 -4.13 -1.84
C ILE A 6 12.93 -3.86 -1.46
N ASP A 7 13.69 -4.87 -1.05
CA ASP A 7 15.11 -4.70 -0.68
C ASP A 7 15.99 -4.20 -1.85
N SER A 8 15.70 -4.63 -3.08
CA SER A 8 16.46 -4.21 -4.27
C SER A 8 16.05 -2.85 -4.84
N SER A 9 14.89 -2.34 -4.45
CA SER A 9 14.36 -1.04 -4.90
C SER A 9 14.65 0.10 -3.92
N ILE A 10 15.16 -0.23 -2.73
CA ILE A 10 15.44 0.71 -1.65
C ILE A 10 16.93 1.05 -1.62
N SER A 11 17.25 2.35 -1.53
CA SER A 11 18.61 2.86 -1.30
C SER A 11 19.14 2.38 0.07
N TYR A 12 20.44 2.53 0.34
CA TYR A 12 21.09 2.10 1.59
C TYR A 12 20.44 2.64 2.90
N ASN A 13 19.54 3.62 2.81
CA ASN A 13 18.81 4.26 3.92
C ASN A 13 17.30 3.92 3.96
N GLY A 14 16.90 2.68 3.70
CA GLY A 14 15.51 2.29 3.92
C GLY A 14 15.33 0.96 4.60
N PHE A 15 14.13 0.76 5.11
CA PHE A 15 13.74 -0.37 5.94
C PHE A 15 12.48 -1.00 5.41
N VAL A 16 12.42 -2.33 5.48
CA VAL A 16 11.26 -3.14 5.15
C VAL A 16 10.92 -4.00 6.35
N GLY A 17 9.67 -3.92 6.79
CA GLY A 17 9.14 -4.74 7.86
C GLY A 17 7.92 -5.52 7.40
N HIS A 18 7.76 -6.73 7.93
CA HIS A 18 6.50 -7.46 7.85
C HIS A 18 5.66 -7.15 9.08
N VAL A 19 4.43 -6.68 8.89
CA VAL A 19 3.51 -6.35 9.99
C VAL A 19 2.72 -7.60 10.39
N GLY A 20 2.25 -8.36 9.40
CA GLY A 20 1.48 -9.59 9.58
C GLY A 20 0.54 -9.84 8.41
N GLY A 21 0.20 -11.11 8.15
CA GLY A 21 -0.61 -11.47 6.98
C GLY A 21 0.06 -11.04 5.68
N ASP A 22 -0.66 -10.29 4.85
CA ASP A 22 -0.21 -9.70 3.59
C ASP A 22 0.33 -8.25 3.73
N ASP A 23 0.39 -7.72 4.95
CA ASP A 23 0.75 -6.32 5.19
C ASP A 23 2.24 -6.11 5.46
N PHE A 24 2.83 -5.19 4.70
CA PHE A 24 4.23 -4.78 4.80
C PHE A 24 4.34 -3.28 5.09
N VAL A 25 5.43 -2.88 5.74
CA VAL A 25 5.80 -1.48 5.94
C VAL A 25 7.14 -1.20 5.29
N CYS A 26 7.25 -0.03 4.68
CA CYS A 26 8.47 0.46 4.07
C CYS A 26 8.75 1.87 4.59
N ILE A 27 9.97 2.12 5.05
CA ILE A 27 10.45 3.44 5.46
C ILE A 27 11.62 3.79 4.54
N ILE A 28 11.52 4.91 3.84
CA ILE A 28 12.52 5.34 2.86
C ILE A 28 12.86 6.80 3.06
N GLU A 29 14.16 7.11 3.07
CA GLU A 29 14.66 8.47 2.99
C GLU A 29 14.91 8.83 1.51
N SER A 30 13.99 9.58 0.90
CA SER A 30 14.11 10.02 -0.49
C SER A 30 13.30 11.29 -0.78
N SER A 31 13.41 11.84 -1.99
CA SER A 31 12.50 12.88 -2.47
C SER A 31 11.09 12.32 -2.65
N TYR A 32 10.07 13.19 -2.60
CA TYR A 32 8.68 12.79 -2.82
C TYR A 32 8.50 12.13 -4.19
N GLU A 33 9.14 12.70 -5.21
CA GLU A 33 9.08 12.24 -6.59
C GLU A 33 9.65 10.82 -6.70
N ASN A 34 10.78 10.54 -6.05
CA ASN A 34 11.34 9.20 -5.99
C ASN A 34 10.41 8.22 -5.26
N CYS A 35 9.78 8.62 -4.15
CA CYS A 35 8.80 7.78 -3.46
C CYS A 35 7.61 7.42 -4.36
N VAL A 36 7.13 8.38 -5.16
CA VAL A 36 6.07 8.17 -6.15
C VAL A 36 6.52 7.17 -7.23
N ASP A 37 7.73 7.32 -7.76
CA ASP A 37 8.25 6.44 -8.80
C ASP A 37 8.49 5.02 -8.29
N ILE A 38 8.95 4.87 -7.04
CA ILE A 38 9.04 3.57 -6.37
C ILE A 38 7.67 2.91 -6.29
N CYS A 39 6.62 3.63 -5.87
CA CYS A 39 5.27 3.07 -5.79
C CYS A 39 4.75 2.59 -7.15
N LYS A 40 4.95 3.39 -8.20
CA LYS A 40 4.55 3.02 -9.57
C LYS A 40 5.29 1.77 -10.05
N LYS A 41 6.61 1.74 -9.88
CA LYS A 41 7.44 0.60 -10.26
C LYS A 41 7.05 -0.67 -9.51
N PHE A 42 6.73 -0.54 -8.22
CA PHE A 42 6.30 -1.66 -7.40
C PHE A 42 4.96 -2.23 -7.86
N ILE A 43 4.00 -1.36 -8.19
CA ILE A 43 2.71 -1.75 -8.79
C ILE A 43 2.93 -2.45 -10.13
N GLU A 44 3.77 -1.91 -11.01
CA GLU A 44 4.05 -2.52 -12.32
C GLU A 44 4.61 -3.93 -12.20
N ILE A 45 5.60 -4.11 -11.32
CA ILE A 45 6.22 -5.41 -11.05
C ILE A 45 5.18 -6.36 -10.45
N PHE A 46 4.46 -5.92 -9.41
CA PHE A 46 3.45 -6.74 -8.74
C PHE A 46 2.36 -7.19 -9.71
N ASP A 47 1.79 -6.27 -10.49
CA ASP A 47 0.71 -6.57 -11.44
C ASP A 47 1.17 -7.53 -12.53
N LYS A 48 2.42 -7.46 -12.96
CA LYS A 48 2.97 -8.43 -13.93
C LYS A 48 3.15 -9.81 -13.31
N GLU A 49 3.70 -9.85 -12.11
CA GLU A 49 4.10 -11.09 -11.45
C GLU A 49 2.92 -11.87 -10.88
N ILE A 50 1.92 -11.17 -10.34
CA ILE A 50 0.74 -11.78 -9.73
C ILE A 50 -0.08 -12.58 -10.75
N LEU A 51 -0.01 -12.22 -12.04
CA LEU A 51 -0.68 -12.95 -13.12
C LEU A 51 -0.19 -14.39 -13.26
N SER A 52 1.04 -14.70 -12.87
CA SER A 52 1.58 -16.07 -12.93
C SER A 52 0.83 -17.06 -12.01
N PHE A 53 0.07 -16.56 -11.04
CA PHE A 53 -0.74 -17.36 -10.12
C PHE A 53 -2.15 -17.65 -10.65
N PHE A 54 -2.52 -17.11 -11.82
CA PHE A 54 -3.82 -17.29 -12.43
C PHE A 54 -3.72 -18.08 -13.73
N ASN A 55 -4.73 -18.93 -13.99
CA ASN A 55 -4.82 -19.66 -15.26
C ASN A 55 -5.11 -18.68 -16.42
N GLU A 56 -4.98 -19.15 -17.67
CA GLU A 56 -5.22 -18.31 -18.85
C GLU A 56 -6.62 -17.72 -18.92
N LYS A 57 -7.64 -18.47 -18.49
CA LYS A 57 -9.03 -18.02 -18.51
C LYS A 57 -9.23 -16.83 -17.56
N ASP A 58 -8.76 -16.94 -16.32
CA ASP A 58 -8.91 -15.90 -15.31
C ASP A 58 -8.09 -14.65 -15.68
N ARG A 59 -6.88 -14.84 -16.23
CA ARG A 59 -6.05 -13.75 -16.77
C ARG A 59 -6.76 -13.00 -17.90
N SER A 60 -7.35 -13.73 -18.85
CA SER A 60 -8.06 -13.13 -19.99
C SER A 60 -9.31 -12.39 -19.55
N ASN A 61 -10.00 -12.88 -18.52
CA ASN A 61 -11.25 -12.29 -18.03
C ASN A 61 -11.03 -11.14 -17.05
N GLY A 62 -9.87 -11.08 -16.38
CA GLY A 62 -9.57 -10.08 -15.37
C GLY A 62 -10.27 -10.31 -14.02
N TYR A 63 -10.84 -11.50 -13.82
CA TYR A 63 -11.50 -11.92 -12.58
C TYR A 63 -11.42 -13.44 -12.41
N LEU A 64 -11.56 -13.89 -11.17
CA LEU A 64 -11.72 -15.30 -10.80
C LEU A 64 -13.16 -15.58 -10.35
N MET A 65 -13.62 -16.79 -10.65
CA MET A 65 -14.88 -17.33 -10.10
C MET A 65 -14.52 -18.29 -8.97
N ALA A 66 -14.91 -17.99 -7.75
CA ALA A 66 -14.63 -18.85 -6.59
C ALA A 66 -15.80 -18.86 -5.60
N LEU A 67 -15.81 -19.85 -4.72
CA LEU A 67 -16.74 -19.88 -3.60
C LEU A 67 -16.33 -18.81 -2.58
N ASP A 68 -17.31 -18.03 -2.14
CA ASP A 68 -17.17 -17.12 -1.02
C ASP A 68 -17.11 -17.89 0.32
N ARG A 69 -17.05 -17.16 1.44
CA ARG A 69 -17.00 -17.79 2.78
C ARG A 69 -18.32 -18.44 3.21
N LYS A 70 -19.41 -18.23 2.47
CA LYS A 70 -20.72 -18.82 2.70
C LYS A 70 -20.96 -20.04 1.81
N GLY A 71 -20.07 -20.30 0.85
CA GLY A 71 -20.18 -21.40 -0.10
C GLY A 71 -20.93 -21.04 -1.38
N ASP A 72 -21.16 -19.75 -1.65
CA ASP A 72 -21.79 -19.27 -2.88
C ASP A 72 -20.73 -18.87 -3.92
N PHE A 73 -20.98 -19.12 -5.21
CA PHE A 73 -20.08 -18.65 -6.26
C PHE A 73 -20.16 -17.14 -6.42
N ASP A 74 -19.01 -16.47 -6.38
CA ASP A 74 -18.87 -15.03 -6.58
C ASP A 74 -17.71 -14.71 -7.55
N VAL A 75 -17.74 -13.50 -8.10
CA VAL A 75 -16.75 -12.94 -9.01
C VAL A 75 -15.80 -12.05 -8.22
N PHE A 76 -14.52 -12.42 -8.15
CA PHE A 76 -13.49 -11.58 -7.53
C PHE A 76 -12.54 -11.04 -8.59
N GLY A 77 -12.19 -9.77 -8.51
CA GLY A 77 -11.10 -9.23 -9.32
C GLY A 77 -9.79 -9.96 -9.02
N LEU A 78 -8.85 -9.96 -9.98
CA LEU A 78 -7.52 -10.48 -9.73
C LEU A 78 -6.86 -9.73 -8.55
N THR A 79 -6.01 -10.44 -7.81
CA THR A 79 -5.29 -9.89 -6.67
C THR A 79 -4.54 -8.62 -7.06
N SER A 80 -4.71 -7.56 -6.27
CA SER A 80 -4.07 -6.26 -6.46
C SER A 80 -3.37 -5.80 -5.18
N ILE A 81 -2.52 -4.79 -5.29
CA ILE A 81 -1.78 -4.21 -4.17
C ILE A 81 -2.24 -2.77 -3.87
N ALA A 82 -2.42 -2.47 -2.58
CA ALA A 82 -2.71 -1.13 -2.10
C ALA A 82 -1.51 -0.57 -1.34
N ILE A 83 -0.92 0.52 -1.83
CA ILE A 83 0.21 1.20 -1.19
C ILE A 83 -0.28 2.51 -0.57
N ALA A 84 -0.19 2.63 0.75
CA ALA A 84 -0.57 3.83 1.49
C ALA A 84 0.65 4.41 2.19
N GLY A 85 0.91 5.71 1.99
CA GLY A 85 2.07 6.37 2.56
C GLY A 85 1.79 7.80 3.00
N ILE A 86 2.64 8.29 3.89
CA ILE A 86 2.75 9.70 4.23
C ILE A 86 4.19 10.16 3.96
N TYR A 87 4.36 11.42 3.60
CA TYR A 87 5.65 12.01 3.25
C TYR A 87 5.82 13.37 3.90
N GLY A 88 6.96 13.61 4.55
CA GLY A 88 7.30 14.91 5.09
C GLY A 88 8.22 14.81 6.30
N ILE A 89 8.18 15.84 7.15
CA ILE A 89 8.93 15.88 8.40
C ILE A 89 8.06 15.22 9.48
N PHE A 90 8.63 14.24 10.19
CA PHE A 90 7.91 13.46 11.18
C PHE A 90 8.11 13.94 12.63
N ASN A 91 8.81 15.07 12.82
CA ASN A 91 9.19 15.58 14.15
C ASN A 91 7.98 15.89 15.06
N ASP A 92 6.82 16.14 14.46
CA ASP A 92 5.60 16.52 15.18
C ASP A 92 4.76 15.30 15.61
N PHE A 93 5.13 14.08 15.20
CA PHE A 93 4.49 12.86 15.68
C PHE A 93 5.03 12.49 17.07
N SER A 94 4.10 12.29 17.99
CA SER A 94 4.40 11.89 19.36
C SER A 94 4.83 10.42 19.48
N SER A 95 4.43 9.58 18.50
CA SER A 95 4.71 8.15 18.48
C SER A 95 4.50 7.54 17.10
N SER A 96 5.06 6.34 16.88
CA SER A 96 4.80 5.52 15.68
C SER A 96 3.34 5.07 15.55
N SER A 97 2.58 5.03 16.66
CA SER A 97 1.15 4.70 16.64
C SER A 97 0.32 5.76 15.91
N GLU A 98 0.68 7.04 16.08
CA GLU A 98 0.01 8.17 15.43
C GLU A 98 0.19 8.11 13.91
N ILE A 99 1.44 7.91 13.46
CA ILE A 99 1.77 7.64 12.05
C ILE A 99 0.96 6.46 11.50
N SER A 100 0.86 5.38 12.27
CA SER A 100 0.13 4.17 11.86
C SER A 100 -1.37 4.44 11.68
N LYS A 101 -1.98 5.29 12.52
CA LYS A 101 -3.40 5.67 12.40
C LYS A 101 -3.65 6.45 11.11
N ASP A 102 -2.79 7.42 10.80
CA ASP A 102 -2.94 8.24 9.59
C ASP A 102 -2.78 7.40 8.32
N VAL A 103 -1.75 6.55 8.29
CA VAL A 103 -1.54 5.60 7.18
C VAL A 103 -2.72 4.64 7.05
N ALA A 104 -3.32 4.18 8.16
CA ALA A 104 -4.48 3.29 8.11
C ALA A 104 -5.72 3.97 7.48
N VAL A 105 -5.93 5.27 7.67
CA VAL A 105 -6.99 6.04 7.00
C VAL A 105 -6.75 6.06 5.49
N ILE A 106 -5.53 6.37 5.07
CA ILE A 106 -5.13 6.37 3.65
C ILE A 106 -5.27 4.98 3.04
N LYS A 107 -4.86 3.93 3.76
CA LYS A 107 -5.00 2.53 3.32
C LYS A 107 -6.45 2.15 3.05
N LYS A 108 -7.40 2.58 3.90
CA LYS A 108 -8.83 2.37 3.65
C LYS A 108 -9.31 3.09 2.39
N GLU A 109 -8.75 4.25 2.08
CA GLU A 109 -9.06 5.00 0.86
C GLU A 109 -8.55 4.28 -0.39
N VAL A 110 -7.28 3.84 -0.38
CA VAL A 110 -6.66 3.11 -1.49
C VAL A 110 -7.34 1.77 -1.73
N LYS A 111 -7.72 1.04 -0.67
CA LYS A 111 -8.43 -0.26 -0.79
C LYS A 111 -9.83 -0.18 -1.41
N LYS A 112 -10.39 1.02 -1.63
CA LYS A 112 -11.63 1.19 -2.41
C LYS A 112 -11.40 0.98 -3.91
N GLN A 113 -10.16 1.10 -4.36
CA GLN A 113 -9.80 0.83 -5.75
C GLN A 113 -9.81 -0.67 -6.01
N LYS A 114 -10.41 -1.09 -7.12
CA LYS A 114 -10.48 -2.51 -7.53
C LYS A 114 -9.20 -3.04 -8.19
N LYS A 115 -8.20 -2.17 -8.35
CA LYS A 115 -6.92 -2.45 -9.00
C LYS A 115 -5.79 -1.95 -8.11
N SER A 116 -4.56 -2.32 -8.46
CA SER A 116 -3.38 -1.85 -7.75
C SER A 116 -3.29 -0.33 -7.81
N ALA A 117 -3.06 0.27 -6.65
CA ALA A 117 -3.13 1.71 -6.49
C ALA A 117 -2.22 2.16 -5.35
N TYR A 118 -1.81 3.43 -5.42
CA TYR A 118 -1.07 4.07 -4.35
C TYR A 118 -1.66 5.44 -4.01
N LEU A 119 -1.47 5.86 -2.75
CA LEU A 119 -1.69 7.24 -2.32
C LEU A 119 -0.63 7.62 -1.29
N ILE A 120 0.09 8.70 -1.57
CA ILE A 120 1.05 9.30 -0.64
C ILE A 120 0.57 10.71 -0.29
N LYS A 121 0.16 10.92 0.96
CA LYS A 121 -0.20 12.26 1.45
C LYS A 121 1.04 12.99 1.93
N LYS A 122 1.23 14.24 1.48
CA LYS A 122 2.26 15.12 2.03
C LYS A 122 1.76 15.68 3.35
N LEU A 123 2.57 15.57 4.39
CA LEU A 123 2.29 16.19 5.68
C LEU A 123 2.33 17.70 5.49
N THR A 124 1.17 18.35 5.68
CA THR A 124 1.07 19.80 5.72
C THR A 124 0.78 20.22 7.15
N TYR A 125 1.39 21.31 7.61
CA TYR A 125 1.28 21.81 8.99
C TYR A 125 -0.18 22.03 9.46
N ILE A 126 -1.12 22.16 8.53
CA ILE A 126 -2.53 22.50 8.78
C ILE A 126 -3.39 21.26 9.14
N GLU A 127 -3.10 20.09 8.58
CA GLU A 127 -3.87 18.87 8.86
C GLU A 127 -3.63 18.35 10.30
N TYR A 128 -2.45 18.63 10.86
CA TYR A 128 -2.08 18.29 12.25
C TYR A 128 -2.92 19.05 13.29
N LEU A 129 -3.15 20.35 13.11
CA LEU A 129 -3.97 21.13 14.05
C LEU A 129 -5.42 20.63 14.13
N GLN A 130 -5.92 20.02 13.05
CA GLN A 130 -7.27 19.47 12.99
C GLN A 130 -7.38 18.09 13.66
N SER A 131 -6.32 17.26 13.64
CA SER A 131 -6.30 15.96 14.33
C SER A 131 -6.14 16.13 15.85
N CYS A 132 -5.36 17.12 16.31
CA CYS A 132 -5.24 17.46 17.73
C CYS A 132 -6.56 17.99 18.33
N ALA A 133 -7.38 18.69 17.55
CA ALA A 133 -8.65 19.28 18.02
C ALA A 133 -9.78 18.25 18.26
N HIS A 134 -9.66 17.01 17.78
CA HIS A 134 -10.66 15.96 17.94
C HIS A 134 -10.31 14.95 19.06
N SER A 135 -9.25 15.23 19.84
CA SER A 135 -8.79 14.37 20.95
C SER A 135 -9.01 14.99 22.34
N THR A 136 -9.79 16.07 22.44
CA THR A 136 -10.32 16.65 23.70
C THR A 136 -11.81 16.42 23.81
#